data_AF-A0A430FEC5-F1
#
_entry.id   AF-A0A430FEC5-F1
#
_cell.length_a   1.000
_cell.length_b   1.000
_cell.length_c   1.000
_cell.angle_alpha   90.00
_cell.angle_beta   90.00
_cell.angle_gamma   90.00
#
_symmetry.space_group_name_H-M   'P 1'
#
loop_
_entity.id
_entity.type
_entity.pdbx_description
1 polymer ?
#
loop_
_entity_poly.entity_id
_entity_poly.type
_entity_poly.pdbx_seq_one_letter_code
_entity_poly.pdbx_strand_id
1 'polypeptide(L)'
;MKDLAFRPSRPRAVSSAPLDGVFAADAVPARSAVSAASDDGWTKTSVAMRRSTRRRVKLWALEHDMSMQEVVDLALEEYLASRP
;
A
#
# COMPACT_ATOMS: atom_id res chain seq x y z
N MET A 1 -16.06 -48.30 -0.09
CA MET A 1 -14.63 -47.90 -0.06
C MET A 1 -14.01 -48.17 -1.42
N LYS A 2 -13.96 -47.15 -2.29
CA LYS A 2 -13.08 -47.09 -3.47
C LYS A 2 -12.77 -45.63 -3.75
N ASP A 3 -11.49 -45.40 -4.00
CA ASP A 3 -10.70 -44.19 -3.82
C ASP A 3 -11.13 -42.98 -4.66
N LEU A 4 -11.41 -41.87 -3.98
CA LEU A 4 -11.40 -40.52 -4.56
C LEU A 4 -9.95 -40.04 -4.61
N ALA A 5 -9.25 -40.35 -5.70
CA ALA A 5 -7.90 -39.87 -5.93
C ALA A 5 -7.90 -38.33 -6.04
N PHE A 6 -7.25 -37.68 -5.08
CA PHE A 6 -6.92 -36.26 -5.08
C PHE A 6 -6.10 -35.92 -6.33
N ARG A 7 -6.68 -35.15 -7.25
CA ARG A 7 -5.97 -34.58 -8.40
C ARG A 7 -5.34 -33.25 -7.98
N PRO A 8 -4.01 -33.13 -7.86
CA PRO A 8 -3.40 -31.83 -7.58
C PRO A 8 -3.60 -30.89 -8.78
N SER A 9 -4.20 -29.72 -8.53
CA SER A 9 -4.33 -28.65 -9.51
C SER A 9 -2.94 -28.24 -10.01
N ARG A 10 -2.77 -28.28 -11.33
CA ARG A 10 -1.56 -27.84 -12.04
C ARG A 10 -1.24 -26.38 -11.66
N PRO A 11 0.01 -26.02 -11.32
CA PRO A 11 0.35 -24.63 -11.08
C PRO A 11 0.17 -23.82 -12.38
N ARG A 12 -0.52 -22.69 -12.28
CA ARG A 12 -0.69 -21.72 -13.37
C ARG A 12 0.69 -21.27 -13.82
N ALA A 13 1.01 -21.45 -15.10
CA ALA A 13 2.24 -20.94 -15.70
C ALA A 13 2.31 -19.42 -15.48
N VAL A 14 3.33 -18.97 -14.75
CA VAL A 14 3.67 -17.55 -14.66
C VAL A 14 4.19 -17.13 -16.03
N SER A 15 3.44 -16.25 -16.69
CA SER A 15 3.84 -15.61 -17.93
C SER A 15 5.17 -14.88 -17.70
N SER A 16 6.25 -15.35 -18.31
CA SER A 16 7.53 -14.66 -18.39
C SER A 16 7.40 -13.49 -19.38
N ALA A 17 6.76 -12.41 -18.95
CA ALA A 17 6.96 -11.11 -19.58
C ALA A 17 8.32 -10.56 -19.11
N PRO A 18 9.19 -10.07 -20.00
CA PRO A 18 10.46 -9.50 -19.59
C PRO A 18 10.19 -8.21 -18.80
N LEU A 19 10.82 -8.11 -17.63
CA LEU A 19 10.87 -6.87 -16.85
C LEU A 19 11.90 -5.94 -17.50
N ASP A 20 11.65 -5.51 -18.73
CA ASP A 20 12.45 -4.47 -19.38
C ASP A 20 12.04 -3.11 -18.81
N GLY A 21 12.89 -2.55 -17.94
CA GLY A 21 12.72 -1.15 -17.54
C GLY A 21 13.45 -0.65 -16.29
N VAL A 22 14.17 -1.49 -15.53
CA VAL A 22 14.73 -1.03 -14.23
C VAL A 22 16.21 -0.64 -14.29
N PHE A 23 16.88 -0.71 -15.44
CA PHE A 23 18.28 -0.27 -15.55
C PHE A 23 18.55 0.54 -16.82
N ALA A 24 18.06 1.79 -16.84
CA ALA A 24 18.59 2.85 -17.69
C ALA A 24 19.03 4.02 -16.79
N ALA A 25 20.10 3.79 -16.04
CA ALA A 25 20.84 4.84 -15.35
C ALA A 25 22.08 5.15 -16.19
N ASP A 26 21.99 6.07 -17.15
CA ASP A 26 23.07 7.02 -17.53
C ASP A 26 22.60 8.03 -18.60
N ALA A 27 21.68 8.93 -18.23
CA ALA A 27 21.47 10.16 -18.99
C ALA A 27 21.09 11.25 -18.00
N VAL A 28 22.02 12.18 -17.73
CA VAL A 28 21.74 13.40 -16.98
C VAL A 28 20.79 14.27 -17.79
N PRO A 29 19.52 14.50 -17.39
CA PRO A 29 18.75 15.57 -17.98
C PRO A 29 19.05 16.84 -17.20
N ALA A 30 19.15 17.94 -17.94
CA ALA A 30 19.28 19.29 -17.45
C ALA A 30 18.32 19.59 -16.29
N ARG A 31 18.68 20.58 -15.45
CA ARG A 31 17.84 21.13 -14.38
C ARG A 31 16.52 21.66 -14.93
N SER A 32 15.61 20.74 -15.24
CA SER A 32 14.20 21.01 -15.46
C SER A 32 13.67 21.47 -14.13
N ALA A 33 13.20 22.71 -14.09
CA ALA A 33 12.39 23.22 -13.02
C ALA A 33 11.45 22.10 -12.58
N VAL A 34 11.64 21.62 -11.35
CA VAL A 34 10.76 20.65 -10.71
C VAL A 34 9.40 21.34 -10.74
N SER A 35 8.59 20.96 -11.73
CA SER A 35 7.21 21.36 -11.79
C SER A 35 6.64 20.96 -10.44
N ALA A 36 5.90 21.86 -9.80
CA ALA A 36 5.06 21.57 -8.64
C ALA A 36 3.92 20.60 -9.01
N ALA A 37 4.30 19.51 -9.70
CA ALA A 37 3.46 18.49 -10.24
C ALA A 37 3.38 17.40 -9.18
N SER A 38 2.29 17.49 -8.42
CA SER A 38 1.72 16.43 -7.60
C SER A 38 2.43 16.14 -6.28
N ASP A 39 2.25 17.05 -5.32
CA ASP A 39 2.47 16.78 -3.89
C ASP A 39 1.40 15.80 -3.31
N ASP A 40 0.48 15.30 -4.14
CA ASP A 40 -0.56 14.32 -3.79
C ASP A 40 -0.06 12.85 -3.80
N GLY A 41 1.27 12.65 -3.79
CA GLY A 41 1.89 11.34 -3.76
C GLY A 41 1.91 10.72 -2.37
N TRP A 42 1.70 9.41 -2.28
CA TRP A 42 1.75 8.70 -1.00
C TRP A 42 3.18 8.70 -0.45
N THR A 43 3.40 9.40 0.67
CA THR A 43 4.69 9.41 1.38
C THR A 43 4.65 8.44 2.55
N LYS A 44 5.57 7.46 2.55
CA LYS A 44 5.67 6.49 3.62
C LYS A 44 6.28 7.10 4.87
N THR A 45 5.48 7.25 5.91
CA THR A 45 5.90 7.74 7.23
C THR A 45 5.79 6.63 8.27
N SER A 46 6.83 6.45 9.10
CA SER A 46 6.85 5.41 10.13
C SER A 46 6.48 5.97 11.50
N VAL A 47 5.51 5.34 12.17
CA VAL A 47 5.06 5.74 13.51
C VAL A 47 4.98 4.52 14.43
N ALA A 48 5.49 4.64 15.65
CA ALA A 48 5.30 3.64 16.67
C ALA A 48 3.92 3.79 17.32
N MET A 49 3.11 2.72 17.29
CA MET A 49 1.80 2.68 17.94
C MET A 49 1.80 1.70 19.09
N ARG A 50 1.04 2.01 20.15
CA ARG A 50 0.72 1.01 21.17
C ARG A 50 -0.03 -0.16 20.53
N ARG A 51 0.28 -1.38 20.96
CA ARG A 51 -0.34 -2.61 20.44
C ARG A 51 -1.87 -2.58 20.54
N SER A 52 -2.40 -2.03 21.64
CA SER A 52 -3.84 -1.86 21.86
C SER A 52 -4.47 -0.91 20.86
N THR A 53 -3.87 0.26 20.63
CA THR A 53 -4.34 1.25 19.65
C THR A 53 -4.33 0.69 18.25
N ARG A 54 -3.23 0.06 17.84
CA ARG A 54 -3.14 -0.60 16.52
C ARG A 54 -4.24 -1.64 16.34
N ARG A 55 -4.52 -2.46 17.36
CA ARG A 55 -5.60 -3.46 17.31
C ARG A 55 -6.98 -2.81 17.13
N ARG A 56 -7.27 -1.76 17.90
CA ARG A 56 -8.54 -1.02 17.81
C ARG A 56 -8.75 -0.45 16.40
N VAL A 57 -7.72 0.19 15.84
CA VAL A 57 -7.79 0.75 14.47
C VAL A 57 -8.09 -0.34 13.45
N LYS A 58 -7.44 -1.51 13.54
CA LYS A 58 -7.73 -2.61 12.61
C LYS A 58 -9.16 -3.15 12.72
N LEU A 59 -9.67 -3.26 13.94
CA LEU A 59 -11.04 -3.76 14.14
C LEU A 59 -12.06 -2.78 13.60
N TRP A 60 -11.88 -1.49 13.87
CA TRP A 60 -12.74 -0.44 13.34
C TRP A 60 -12.71 -0.42 11.80
N ALA A 61 -11.51 -0.51 11.21
CA ALA A 61 -11.33 -0.59 9.77
C ALA A 61 -12.13 -1.77 9.17
N LEU A 62 -12.04 -2.95 9.78
CA LEU A 62 -12.75 -4.15 9.32
C LEU A 62 -14.27 -4.04 9.47
N GLU A 63 -14.76 -3.40 10.53
CA GLU A 63 -16.20 -3.20 10.74
C GLU A 63 -16.80 -2.18 9.76
N HIS A 64 -16.00 -1.26 9.25
CA HIS A 64 -16.45 -0.14 8.40
C HIS A 64 -16.01 -0.31 6.92
N ASP A 65 -15.54 -1.50 6.54
CA ASP A 65 -15.02 -1.82 5.20
C ASP A 65 -13.92 -0.84 4.71
N MET A 66 -13.09 -0.37 5.64
CA MET A 66 -11.97 0.54 5.39
C MET A 66 -10.62 -0.14 5.55
N SER A 67 -9.59 0.46 4.93
CA SER A 67 -8.20 0.14 5.22
C SER A 67 -7.73 0.85 6.49
N MET A 68 -6.78 0.25 7.22
CA MET A 68 -6.13 0.89 8.37
C MET A 68 -5.52 2.26 8.02
N GLN A 69 -5.15 2.49 6.77
CA GLN A 69 -4.62 3.76 6.33
C GLN A 69 -5.70 4.83 6.28
N GLU A 70 -6.84 4.56 5.62
CA GLU A 70 -7.98 5.48 5.57
C GLU A 70 -8.46 5.87 6.98
N VAL A 71 -8.48 4.92 7.92
CA VAL A 71 -8.83 5.23 9.32
C VAL A 71 -7.84 6.21 9.95
N VAL A 72 -6.55 6.02 9.70
CA VAL A 72 -5.49 6.87 10.28
C VAL A 72 -5.53 8.25 9.61
N ASP A 73 -5.73 8.32 8.30
CA ASP A 73 -5.80 9.57 7.55
C ASP A 73 -7.02 10.40 8.00
N LEU A 74 -8.22 9.80 8.09
CA LEU A 74 -9.41 10.46 8.62
C LEU A 74 -9.21 10.97 10.05
N ALA A 75 -8.62 10.16 10.93
CA ALA A 75 -8.36 10.55 12.31
C ALA A 75 -7.34 11.70 12.40
N LEU A 76 -6.35 11.73 11.50
CA LEU A 76 -5.37 12.82 11.43
C LEU A 76 -6.01 14.10 10.89
N GLU A 77 -6.82 14.02 9.83
CA GLU A 77 -7.54 15.15 9.26
C GLU A 77 -8.46 15.81 10.29
N GLU A 78 -9.26 15.01 11.01
CA GLU A 78 -10.15 15.51 12.07
C GLU A 78 -9.35 16.16 13.22
N TYR A 79 -8.24 15.53 13.62
CA TYR A 79 -7.37 16.06 14.68
C TYR A 79 -6.68 17.37 14.28
N LEU A 80 -6.28 17.52 13.03
CA LEU A 80 -5.64 18.74 12.52
C LEU A 80 -6.67 19.85 12.29
N ALA A 81 -7.85 19.54 11.75
CA ALA A 81 -8.93 20.50 11.54
C ALA A 81 -9.49 21.06 12.86
N SER A 82 -9.42 20.30 13.95
CA SER A 82 -9.87 20.74 15.27
C SER A 82 -8.84 21.59 16.04
N ARG A 83 -7.66 21.86 15.46
CA ARG A 83 -6.64 22.71 16.09
C ARG A 83 -6.48 24.05 15.35
N PRO A 84 -6.49 25.18 16.07
CA PRO A 84 -6.31 26.51 15.49
C PRO A 84 -4.85 26.78 15.08
#